data_AF-A0A1Y4DUC7-F1
#
_entry.id   AF-A0A1Y4DUC7-F1
#
_cell.length_a   1.000
_cell.length_b   1.000
_cell.length_c   1.000
_cell.angle_alpha   90.00
_cell.angle_beta   90.00
_cell.angle_gamma   90.00
#
_symmetry.space_group_name_H-M   'P 1'
#
loop_
_entity.id
_entity.type
_entity.pdbx_description
1 polymer ?
#
loop_
_entity_poly.entity_id
_entity_poly.type
_entity_poly.pdbx_seq_one_letter_code
_entity_poly.pdbx_strand_id
1 'polypeptide(L)'
;MVDIQMALGLDEVKECIRAAVFRLGSSVEIAGKVERDEGLYVLVIEKFYLRTSSYASLTIVATGDDAASRVTAIASGSGDGLLNLSYGVKKHLEQDFLEEMESCSR
;
A
#
# COMPACT_ATOMS: atom_id res chain seq x y z
N MET A 1 -9.58 -2.04 3.16
CA MET A 1 -8.80 -0.98 3.81
C MET A 1 -7.95 -1.61 4.88
N VAL A 2 -6.68 -1.25 4.89
CA VAL A 2 -5.70 -1.63 5.90
C VAL A 2 -5.48 -0.44 6.82
N ASP A 3 -5.42 -0.68 8.13
CA ASP A 3 -5.12 0.34 9.13
C ASP A 3 -4.28 -0.30 10.24
N ILE A 4 -3.05 0.18 10.41
CA ILE A 4 -2.04 -0.41 11.29
C ILE A 4 -1.48 0.69 12.17
N GLN A 5 -1.37 0.41 13.47
CA GLN A 5 -0.63 1.24 14.41
C GLN A 5 0.70 0.57 14.74
N MET A 6 1.78 1.33 14.66
CA MET A 6 3.15 0.84 14.83
C MET A 6 3.87 1.66 15.89
N ALA A 7 4.57 0.98 16.79
CA ALA A 7 5.50 1.60 17.76
C ALA A 7 6.88 1.82 17.13
N LEU A 8 6.88 2.41 15.92
CA LEU A 8 8.05 2.74 15.13
C LEU A 8 7.92 4.19 14.66
N GLY A 9 9.07 4.86 14.55
CA GLY A 9 9.13 6.21 14.02
C GLY A 9 8.76 6.27 12.54
N LEU A 10 8.32 7.42 12.06
CA LEU A 10 7.84 7.56 10.68
C LEU A 10 8.90 7.18 9.64
N ASP A 11 10.17 7.48 9.89
CA ASP A 11 11.26 7.12 8.97
C ASP A 11 11.46 5.60 8.87
N GLU A 12 11.36 4.87 9.98
CA GLU A 12 11.40 3.40 9.98
C GLU A 12 10.19 2.82 9.26
N VAL A 13 9.01 3.41 9.48
CA VAL A 13 7.78 2.99 8.78
C VAL A 13 7.85 3.27 7.27
N LYS A 14 8.48 4.35 6.82
CA LYS A 14 8.71 4.61 5.38
C LYS A 14 9.54 3.49 4.75
N GLU A 15 10.59 3.03 5.42
CA GLU A 15 11.40 1.90 4.95
C GLU A 15 10.61 0.60 4.92
N CYS A 16 9.80 0.33 5.95
CA CYS A 16 8.88 -0.80 5.96
C CYS A 16 7.90 -0.76 4.78
N ILE A 17 7.29 0.40 4.50
CA ILE A 17 6.37 0.57 3.37
C ILE A 17 7.11 0.33 2.04
N ARG A 18 8.32 0.87 1.87
CA ARG A 18 9.12 0.66 0.65
C ARG A 18 9.44 -0.82 0.44
N ALA A 19 9.84 -1.51 1.50
CA ALA A 19 10.13 -2.93 1.46
C ALA A 19 8.88 -3.78 1.18
N ALA A 20 7.75 -3.46 1.81
CA ALA A 20 6.47 -4.12 1.56
C ALA A 20 6.02 -3.94 0.11
N VAL A 21 6.04 -2.70 -0.40
CA VAL A 21 5.69 -2.38 -1.79
C VAL A 21 6.57 -3.13 -2.79
N PHE A 22 7.87 -3.23 -2.53
CA PHE A 22 8.79 -4.00 -3.37
C PHE A 22 8.41 -5.49 -3.42
N ARG A 23 7.95 -6.06 -2.30
CA ARG A 23 7.53 -7.47 -2.21
C ARG A 23 6.16 -7.76 -2.82
N LEU A 24 5.34 -6.74 -3.09
CA LEU A 24 4.07 -6.89 -3.80
C LEU A 24 4.23 -7.35 -5.26
N GLY A 25 5.45 -7.31 -5.82
CA GLY A 25 5.79 -7.93 -7.10
C GLY A 25 6.29 -6.95 -8.15
N SER A 26 6.83 -7.50 -9.24
CA SER A 26 7.52 -6.74 -10.29
C SER A 26 6.61 -5.90 -11.18
N SER A 27 5.30 -6.14 -11.17
CA SER A 27 4.32 -5.34 -11.93
C SER A 27 3.84 -4.09 -11.19
N VAL A 28 4.46 -3.77 -10.05
CA VAL A 28 4.16 -2.60 -9.25
C VAL A 28 4.92 -1.39 -9.78
N GLU A 29 4.18 -0.30 -10.00
CA GLU A 29 4.72 0.99 -10.41
C GLU A 29 4.32 2.06 -9.39
N ILE A 30 5.22 3.02 -9.15
CA ILE A 30 4.93 4.17 -8.29
C ILE A 30 4.23 5.24 -9.13
N ALA A 31 2.94 5.47 -8.87
CA ALA A 31 2.13 6.47 -9.56
C ALA A 31 2.22 7.85 -8.90
N GLY A 32 2.59 7.93 -7.63
CA GLY A 32 2.73 9.22 -6.93
C GLY A 32 3.36 9.08 -5.55
N LYS A 33 4.02 10.14 -5.09
CA LYS A 33 4.62 10.21 -3.76
C LYS A 33 4.55 11.64 -3.22
N VAL A 34 4.16 11.80 -1.96
CA VAL A 34 4.24 13.05 -1.20
C VAL A 34 4.90 12.78 0.13
N GLU A 35 5.83 13.64 0.52
CA GLU A 35 6.50 13.60 1.81
C GLU A 35 6.53 15.03 2.37
N ARG A 36 6.25 15.16 3.68
CA ARG A 36 6.28 16.42 4.42
C ARG A 36 6.98 16.18 5.75
N ASP A 37 7.82 17.13 6.14
CA ASP A 37 8.54 17.12 7.41
C ASP A 37 7.60 17.13 8.63
N GLU A 38 6.35 17.56 8.42
CA GLU A 38 5.26 17.57 9.43
C GLU A 38 4.69 16.17 9.74
N GLY A 39 5.44 15.09 9.46
CA GLY A 39 5.03 13.74 9.81
C GLY A 39 4.01 13.11 8.85
N LEU A 40 4.07 13.45 7.55
CA LEU A 40 3.17 12.88 6.53
C LEU A 40 3.98 12.23 5.39
N TYR A 41 3.63 10.99 5.10
CA TYR A 41 4.10 10.24 3.94
C TYR A 41 2.92 9.65 3.17
N VAL A 42 2.86 9.91 1.87
CA VAL A 42 1.85 9.35 0.98
C VAL A 42 2.56 8.68 -0.18
N LEU A 43 2.18 7.45 -0.48
CA LEU A 43 2.67 6.68 -1.62
C LEU A 43 1.47 6.09 -2.35
N VAL A 44 1.38 6.35 -3.66
CA VAL A 44 0.39 5.73 -4.54
C VAL A 44 1.13 4.79 -5.47
N ILE A 45 0.71 3.53 -5.47
CA ILE A 45 1.22 2.52 -6.40
C ILE A 45 0.10 1.99 -7.28
N GLU A 46 0.47 1.48 -8.44
CA GLU A 46 -0.39 0.70 -9.31
C GLU A 46 0.22 -0.68 -9.55
N LYS A 47 -0.60 -1.73 -9.53
CA LYS A 47 -0.20 -3.11 -9.80
C LYS A 47 -1.03 -3.66 -10.93
N PHE A 48 -0.35 -4.16 -11.96
CA PHE A 48 -1.00 -4.88 -13.04
C PHE A 48 -1.26 -6.35 -12.65
N TYR A 49 -2.48 -6.81 -12.89
CA TYR A 49 -2.92 -8.18 -12.66
C TYR A 49 -3.20 -8.88 -13.99
N LEU A 50 -2.27 -9.76 -14.40
CA LEU A 50 -2.34 -10.52 -15.65
C LEU A 50 -3.63 -11.32 -15.81
N ARG A 51 -4.08 -12.01 -14.74
CA ARG A 51 -5.26 -12.90 -14.78
C ARG A 51 -6.55 -12.17 -15.20
N THR A 52 -6.67 -10.91 -14.83
CA THR A 52 -7.85 -10.07 -15.10
C THR A 52 -7.57 -9.00 -16.15
N SER A 53 -6.35 -8.93 -16.68
CA SER A 53 -5.86 -7.87 -17.56
C SER A 53 -6.24 -6.48 -17.06
N SER A 54 -6.11 -6.24 -15.75
CA SER A 54 -6.60 -5.02 -15.11
C SER A 54 -5.58 -4.44 -14.13
N TYR A 55 -5.73 -3.16 -13.82
CA TYR A 55 -4.94 -2.48 -12.81
C TYR A 55 -5.73 -2.31 -11.51
N ALA A 56 -5.01 -2.37 -10.39
CA ALA A 56 -5.48 -1.88 -9.11
C ALA A 56 -4.42 -0.94 -8.53
N SER A 57 -4.86 0.14 -7.92
CA SER A 57 -4.00 1.07 -7.22
C SER A 57 -4.10 0.85 -5.71
N LEU A 58 -3.04 1.19 -4.99
CA LEU A 58 -3.02 1.21 -3.54
C LEU A 58 -2.49 2.57 -3.11
N THR A 59 -3.33 3.35 -2.43
CA THR A 59 -2.92 4.59 -1.80
C THR A 59 -2.56 4.28 -0.35
N ILE A 60 -1.32 4.54 0.02
CA ILE A 60 -0.75 4.32 1.34
C ILE A 60 -0.48 5.69 1.95
N VAL A 61 -0.99 5.90 3.16
CA VAL A 61 -0.77 7.10 3.95
C VAL A 61 -0.16 6.66 5.27
N ALA A 62 1.01 7.20 5.60
CA ALA A 62 1.62 7.06 6.91
C ALA A 62 1.71 8.44 7.56
N THR A 63 1.26 8.51 8.80
CA THR A 63 1.37 9.70 9.65
C THR A 63 1.97 9.31 10.98
N GLY A 64 2.87 10.13 11.52
CA GLY A 64 3.53 9.80 12.78
C GLY A 64 4.64 10.77 13.12
N ASP A 65 5.29 10.48 14.23
CA ASP A 65 6.48 11.17 14.73
C ASP A 65 7.67 10.20 14.83
N ASP A 66 8.69 10.55 15.60
CA ASP A 66 9.89 9.73 15.79
C ASP A 66 9.66 8.48 16.64
N ALA A 67 8.52 8.35 17.32
CA ALA A 67 8.24 7.27 18.27
C ALA A 67 7.11 6.34 17.82
N ALA A 68 6.08 6.87 17.18
CA ALA A 68 4.93 6.08 16.76
C ALA A 68 4.30 6.59 15.47
N SER A 69 3.75 5.66 14.70
CA SER A 69 3.14 5.94 13.40
C SER A 69 1.87 5.13 13.18
N ARG A 70 1.01 5.67 12.33
CA ARG A 70 -0.18 4.99 11.80
C ARG A 70 -0.07 4.89 10.30
N VAL A 71 -0.33 3.71 9.76
CA VAL A 71 -0.37 3.44 8.33
C VAL A 71 -1.79 3.07 7.94
N THR A 72 -2.38 3.84 7.03
CA THR A 72 -3.66 3.52 6.42
C THR A 72 -3.44 3.29 4.92
N ALA A 73 -3.91 2.16 4.40
CA ALA A 73 -3.86 1.89 2.97
C ALA A 73 -5.24 1.54 2.41
N ILE A 74 -5.57 2.15 1.29
CA ILE A 74 -6.84 1.98 0.59
C ILE A 74 -6.53 1.57 -0.83
N ALA A 75 -6.97 0.37 -1.21
CA ALA A 75 -6.89 -0.04 -2.60
C ALA A 75 -8.09 0.52 -3.39
N SER A 76 -7.85 0.85 -4.65
CA SER A 76 -8.86 1.27 -5.61
C SER A 76 -8.54 0.73 -7.00
N GLY A 77 -9.41 0.94 -7.97
CA GLY A 77 -9.36 0.19 -9.24
C GLY A 77 -9.84 -1.25 -9.05
N SER A 78 -9.73 -2.08 -10.10
CA SER A 78 -10.41 -3.37 -10.30
C SER A 78 -11.74 -3.33 -11.08
N GLY A 79 -11.75 -2.72 -12.26
CA GLY A 79 -12.88 -2.87 -13.19
C GLY A 79 -12.53 -2.55 -14.64
N ASP A 80 -11.97 -3.53 -15.37
CA ASP A 80 -11.85 -3.53 -16.85
C ASP A 80 -12.39 -4.83 -17.46
N GLY A 81 -13.44 -5.39 -16.86
CA GLY A 81 -14.16 -6.55 -17.38
C GLY A 81 -15.63 -6.24 -17.67
N LEU A 82 -16.27 -7.03 -18.55
CA LEU A 82 -17.71 -6.97 -18.77
C LEU A 82 -18.42 -7.03 -17.40
N LEU A 83 -19.22 -6.01 -17.05
CA LEU A 83 -20.03 -5.89 -15.82
C LEU A 83 -19.36 -5.36 -14.53
N ASN A 84 -18.20 -4.68 -14.57
CA ASN A 84 -17.56 -4.08 -13.37
C ASN A 84 -17.26 -5.09 -12.24
N LEU A 85 -17.07 -6.37 -12.58
CA LEU A 85 -16.76 -7.39 -11.59
C LEU A 85 -15.29 -7.31 -11.19
N SER A 86 -15.05 -6.72 -10.02
CA SER A 86 -13.80 -6.82 -9.29
C SER A 86 -13.64 -8.26 -8.79
N TYR A 87 -12.84 -9.09 -9.47
CA TYR A 87 -12.54 -10.47 -9.05
C TYR A 87 -11.66 -10.54 -7.79
N GLY A 88 -11.99 -9.76 -6.76
CA GLY A 88 -11.28 -9.69 -5.49
C GLY A 88 -9.93 -8.98 -5.55
N VAL A 89 -9.49 -8.46 -6.71
CA VAL A 89 -8.15 -7.88 -6.91
C VAL A 89 -7.81 -6.83 -5.86
N LYS A 90 -8.77 -5.95 -5.56
CA LYS A 90 -8.64 -4.92 -4.52
C LYS A 90 -8.36 -5.53 -3.15
N LYS A 91 -9.15 -6.53 -2.76
CA LYS A 91 -9.03 -7.21 -1.47
C LYS A 91 -7.69 -7.96 -1.37
N HIS A 92 -7.28 -8.60 -2.46
CA HIS A 92 -5.96 -9.24 -2.53
C HIS A 92 -4.83 -8.24 -2.36
N LEU A 93 -4.85 -7.11 -3.07
CA LEU A 93 -3.80 -6.09 -2.93
C LEU A 93 -3.69 -5.54 -1.50
N GLU A 94 -4.81 -5.31 -0.83
CA GLU A 94 -4.84 -4.90 0.58
C GLU A 94 -4.31 -5.99 1.51
N GLN A 95 -4.67 -7.25 1.27
CA GLN A 95 -4.19 -8.39 2.07
C GLN A 95 -2.70 -8.64 1.89
N ASP A 96 -2.21 -8.69 0.65
CA ASP A 96 -0.79 -8.83 0.33
C ASP A 96 0.01 -7.71 1.04
N PHE A 97 -0.47 -6.46 0.98
CA PHE A 97 0.21 -5.35 1.64
C PHE A 97 0.21 -5.46 3.17
N LEU A 98 -0.89 -5.87 3.77
CA LEU A 98 -0.98 -6.08 5.22
C LEU A 98 0.00 -7.15 5.69
N GLU A 99 0.04 -8.31 5.01
CA GLU A 99 0.96 -9.41 5.34
C GLU A 99 2.42 -8.95 5.29
N GLU A 100 2.77 -8.16 4.27
CA GLU A 100 4.11 -7.61 4.13
C GLU A 100 4.45 -6.56 5.19
N MET A 101 3.49 -5.75 5.63
CA MET A 101 3.68 -4.78 6.72
C MET A 101 3.78 -5.44 8.09
N GLU A 102 3.02 -6.51 8.34
CA GLU A 102 3.10 -7.29 9.58
C GLU A 102 4.47 -7.96 9.75
N SER A 103 5.12 -8.35 8.64
CA SER A 103 6.49 -8.87 8.68
C SER A 103 7.52 -7.86 9.18
N CYS A 104 7.23 -6.56 9.04
CA CYS A 104 8.12 -5.47 9.44
C CYS A 104 7.94 -5.05 10.90
N SER A 105 6.85 -5.49 11.54
CA SER A 105 6.53 -5.19 12.94
C SER A 105 6.98 -6.29 13.92
N ARG A 106 7.63 -7.34 13.41
CA ARG A 106 8.13 -8.50 14.18
C ARG A 106 9.63 -8.42 14.42
#